data_AF-A0A0C9ZG39-F1
#
_entry.id   AF-A0A0C9ZG39-F1
#
_cell.length_a   1.000
_cell.length_b   1.000
_cell.length_c   1.000
_cell.angle_alpha   90.00
_cell.angle_beta   90.00
_cell.angle_gamma   90.00
#
_symmetry.space_group_name_H-M   'P 1'
#
loop_
_entity.id
_entity.type
_entity.pdbx_description
1 polymer ?
#
loop_
_entity_poly.entity_id
_entity_poly.type
_entity_poly.pdbx_seq_one_letter_code
_entity_poly.pdbx_strand_id
1 'polypeptide(L)'
;MKIGYQLKQVRERLAKGLVDKGILRTEKRNFLLFDMATHPVADIRSKDAIITRVVSLLTANTSTIPPSALDKEGTQCRVTRAICLVCAAYAASVLDNALGRLTYEDREAAFQRCDEVLAEFSCWPFGSGSGHGTASGRRREATRIAMGSTVPSGRESILGLLQEVKREMNGDEDLGFELVAGVLEVLSKLDSLL
;
A
#
# COMPACT_ATOMS: atom_id res chain seq x y z
N MET A 1 -7.50 -28.76 17.95
CA MET A 1 -8.17 -28.29 16.72
C MET A 1 -8.46 -26.79 16.85
N LYS A 2 -8.11 -25.96 15.85
CA LYS A 2 -8.20 -24.48 15.90
C LYS A 2 -9.46 -23.92 15.21
N ILE A 3 -10.58 -24.65 15.24
CA ILE A 3 -11.77 -24.35 14.42
C ILE A 3 -12.45 -23.00 14.76
N GLY A 4 -12.17 -22.45 15.95
CA GLY A 4 -12.72 -21.18 16.42
C GLY A 4 -11.91 -19.93 16.07
N TYR A 5 -10.75 -20.05 15.40
CA TYR A 5 -9.86 -18.90 15.17
C TYR A 5 -10.23 -18.09 13.91
N GLN A 6 -11.07 -18.64 13.03
CA GLN A 6 -11.54 -17.92 11.85
C GLN A 6 -12.47 -16.77 12.26
N LEU A 7 -12.11 -15.55 11.88
CA LEU A 7 -12.96 -14.39 12.09
C LEU A 7 -14.20 -14.48 11.19
N LYS A 8 -15.38 -14.40 11.80
CA LYS A 8 -16.67 -14.40 11.10
C LYS A 8 -17.20 -12.97 10.95
N GLN A 9 -18.00 -12.74 9.90
CA GLN A 9 -18.73 -11.48 9.66
C GLN A 9 -17.82 -10.24 9.63
N VAL A 10 -16.61 -10.39 9.06
CA VAL A 10 -15.60 -9.32 9.05
C VAL A 10 -16.10 -8.09 8.29
N ARG A 11 -16.72 -8.30 7.12
CA ARG A 11 -17.22 -7.22 6.27
C ARG A 11 -18.28 -6.38 6.99
N GLU A 12 -19.24 -7.04 7.63
CA GLU A 12 -20.35 -6.42 8.34
C GLU A 12 -19.85 -5.63 9.56
N ARG A 13 -18.89 -6.21 10.30
CA ARG A 13 -18.24 -5.55 11.44
C ARG A 13 -17.42 -4.32 11.02
N LEU A 14 -16.70 -4.40 9.90
CA LEU A 14 -15.98 -3.25 9.33
C LEU A 14 -16.94 -2.17 8.86
N ALA A 15 -18.02 -2.53 8.17
CA ALA A 15 -19.05 -1.59 7.71
C ALA A 15 -19.69 -0.85 8.90
N LYS A 16 -20.07 -1.58 9.96
CA LYS A 16 -20.58 -0.99 11.20
C LYS A 16 -19.56 -0.02 11.81
N GLY A 17 -18.29 -0.41 11.93
CA GLY A 17 -17.24 0.46 12.47
C GLY A 17 -17.02 1.73 11.64
N LEU A 18 -17.23 1.68 10.31
CA LEU A 18 -17.17 2.87 9.45
C LEU A 18 -18.41 3.77 9.59
N VAL A 19 -19.59 3.19 9.88
CA VAL A 19 -20.80 3.95 10.22
C VAL A 19 -20.62 4.67 11.56
N ASP A 20 -20.14 3.95 12.59
CA ASP A 20 -19.92 4.51 13.93
C ASP A 20 -18.89 5.67 13.91
N LYS A 21 -17.94 5.63 12.96
CA LYS A 21 -16.96 6.70 12.71
C LYS A 21 -17.45 7.83 11.81
N GLY A 22 -18.67 7.75 11.29
CA GLY A 22 -19.26 8.76 10.40
C GLY A 22 -18.73 8.75 8.96
N ILE A 23 -17.95 7.74 8.56
CA ILE A 23 -17.44 7.60 7.19
C ILE A 23 -18.53 7.11 6.24
N LEU A 24 -19.34 6.15 6.70
CA LEU A 24 -20.53 5.68 6.02
C LEU A 24 -21.77 6.16 6.76
N ARG A 25 -22.91 6.23 6.06
CA ARG A 25 -24.23 6.40 6.67
C ARG A 25 -25.08 5.19 6.38
N THR A 26 -26.06 4.90 7.24
CA THR A 26 -27.01 3.82 7.00
C THR A 26 -28.27 4.37 6.33
N GLU A 27 -28.61 3.80 5.18
CA GLU A 27 -29.85 4.09 4.45
C GLU A 27 -30.66 2.81 4.26
N LYS A 28 -31.96 2.87 4.51
CA LYS A 28 -32.89 1.78 4.20
C LYS A 28 -33.33 1.91 2.74
N ARG A 29 -32.93 0.95 1.88
CA ARG A 29 -33.45 0.87 0.51
C ARG A 29 -34.56 -0.16 0.43
N ASN A 30 -35.71 0.29 -0.06
CA ASN A 30 -36.85 -0.58 -0.27
C ASN A 30 -36.75 -1.21 -1.66
N PHE A 31 -36.72 -2.53 -1.71
CA PHE A 31 -36.85 -3.32 -2.94
C PHE A 31 -38.27 -3.87 -3.01
N LEU A 32 -38.67 -4.37 -4.19
CA LEU A 32 -40.04 -4.86 -4.42
C LEU A 32 -40.51 -5.89 -3.37
N LEU A 33 -39.60 -6.72 -2.86
CA LEU A 33 -39.91 -7.86 -1.98
C LEU A 33 -39.33 -7.73 -0.56
N PHE A 34 -38.44 -6.79 -0.30
CA PHE A 34 -37.76 -6.65 0.98
C PHE A 34 -37.08 -5.29 1.11
N ASP A 35 -36.74 -4.93 2.34
CA ASP A 35 -35.91 -3.76 2.59
C ASP A 35 -34.49 -4.19 2.96
N MET A 36 -33.50 -3.43 2.51
CA MET A 36 -32.08 -3.71 2.77
C MET A 36 -31.38 -2.47 3.31
N ALA A 37 -30.62 -2.64 4.39
CA ALA A 37 -29.71 -1.62 4.86
C ALA A 37 -28.54 -1.48 3.87
N THR A 38 -28.31 -0.26 3.40
CA THR A 38 -27.18 0.10 2.55
C THR A 38 -26.32 1.14 3.22
N HIS A 39 -25.04 1.17 2.85
CA HIS A 39 -24.03 1.97 3.54
C HIS A 39 -23.27 2.87 2.57
N PRO A 40 -23.91 3.88 1.95
CA PRO A 40 -23.19 4.81 1.08
C PRO A 40 -22.19 5.66 1.87
N VAL A 41 -21.17 6.16 1.16
CA VAL A 41 -20.16 7.05 1.73
C VAL A 41 -20.81 8.37 2.14
N ALA A 42 -20.63 8.74 3.40
CA ALA A 42 -21.06 10.03 3.95
C ALA A 42 -19.95 11.07 3.84
N ASP A 43 -18.72 10.70 4.26
CA ASP A 43 -17.55 11.57 4.16
C ASP A 43 -16.68 11.22 2.94
N ILE A 44 -16.98 11.89 1.83
CA ILE A 44 -16.21 11.75 0.58
C ILE A 44 -14.78 12.29 0.75
N ARG A 45 -14.58 13.31 1.59
CA ARG A 45 -13.26 13.94 1.76
C ARG A 45 -12.26 12.97 2.39
N SER A 46 -12.70 12.17 3.35
CA SER A 46 -11.87 11.10 3.92
C SER A 46 -11.45 10.07 2.87
N LYS A 47 -12.36 9.69 1.96
CA LYS A 47 -12.02 8.78 0.86
C LYS A 47 -11.03 9.43 -0.11
N ASP A 48 -11.27 10.67 -0.51
CA ASP A 48 -10.38 11.40 -1.42
C ASP A 48 -8.99 11.61 -0.81
N ALA A 49 -8.89 11.88 0.49
CA ALA A 49 -7.60 11.99 1.19
C ALA A 49 -6.81 10.67 1.17
N ILE A 50 -7.47 9.52 1.29
CA ILE A 50 -6.82 8.21 1.12
C ILE A 50 -6.30 8.04 -0.31
N ILE A 51 -7.12 8.37 -1.31
CA ILE A 51 -6.73 8.29 -2.73
C ILE A 51 -5.54 9.20 -3.01
N THR A 52 -5.57 10.45 -2.54
CA THR A 52 -4.46 11.39 -2.70
C THR A 52 -3.18 10.86 -2.08
N ARG A 53 -3.24 10.23 -0.89
CA ARG A 53 -2.05 9.63 -0.27
C ARG A 53 -1.46 8.51 -1.09
N VAL A 54 -2.29 7.57 -1.54
CA VAL A 54 -1.88 6.44 -2.38
C VAL A 54 -1.26 6.92 -3.68
N VAL A 55 -1.95 7.82 -4.41
CA VAL A 55 -1.45 8.37 -5.67
C VAL A 55 -0.15 9.14 -5.44
N SER A 56 -0.09 10.03 -4.44
CA SER A 56 1.12 10.82 -4.16
C SER A 56 2.33 9.95 -3.83
N LEU A 57 2.13 8.85 -3.09
CA LEU A 57 3.21 7.92 -2.75
C LEU A 57 3.71 7.16 -3.99
N LEU A 58 2.78 6.73 -4.85
CA LEU A 58 3.08 5.89 -6.01
C LEU A 58 3.54 6.66 -7.26
N THR A 59 3.28 7.97 -7.32
CA THR A 59 3.78 8.82 -8.41
C THR A 59 5.01 9.64 -8.00
N ALA A 60 5.46 9.53 -6.75
CA ALA A 60 6.67 10.20 -6.28
C ALA A 60 7.89 9.61 -6.98
N ASN A 61 8.66 10.45 -7.68
CA ASN A 61 9.88 10.06 -8.40
C ASN A 61 11.16 10.61 -7.76
N THR A 62 11.05 11.20 -6.56
CA THR A 62 12.20 11.76 -5.82
C THR A 62 12.45 10.97 -4.54
N SER A 63 13.63 11.15 -3.94
CA SER A 63 13.96 10.59 -2.62
C SER A 63 13.16 11.21 -1.48
N THR A 64 12.58 12.39 -1.67
CA THR A 64 11.75 13.03 -0.64
C THR A 64 10.31 12.58 -0.77
N ILE A 65 9.73 12.11 0.35
CA ILE A 65 8.34 11.68 0.39
C ILE A 65 7.44 12.93 0.40
N PRO A 66 6.48 13.06 -0.54
CA PRO A 66 5.53 14.17 -0.51
C PRO A 66 4.73 14.17 0.79
N PRO A 67 4.52 15.32 1.47
CA PRO A 67 3.68 15.38 2.67
C PRO A 67 2.25 14.89 2.42
N SER A 68 1.73 15.08 1.20
CA SER A 68 0.42 14.61 0.76
C SER A 68 0.32 13.08 0.66
N ALA A 69 1.45 12.36 0.67
CA ALA A 69 1.51 10.90 0.70
C ALA A 69 1.32 10.33 2.12
N LEU A 70 1.43 11.17 3.16
CA LEU A 70 1.46 10.74 4.55
C LEU A 70 0.17 11.13 5.29
N ASP A 71 -0.13 10.43 6.39
CA ASP A 71 -1.20 10.83 7.31
C ASP A 71 -0.87 12.13 8.05
N LYS A 72 -1.74 12.61 8.94
CA LYS A 72 -1.53 13.79 9.77
C LYS A 72 -0.22 13.70 10.56
N GLU A 73 0.46 14.83 10.72
CA GLU A 73 1.63 14.98 11.59
C GLU A 73 1.30 14.54 13.03
N GLY A 74 2.29 13.97 13.72
CA GLY A 74 2.11 13.37 15.05
C GLY A 74 1.57 11.94 15.05
N THR A 75 1.10 11.42 13.91
CA THR A 75 0.82 9.99 13.77
C THR A 75 2.14 9.21 13.85
N GLN A 76 2.19 8.13 14.63
CA GLN A 76 3.36 7.26 14.68
C GLN A 76 3.56 6.51 13.35
N CYS A 77 4.77 6.11 13.01
CA CYS A 77 5.07 5.21 11.87
C CYS A 77 4.30 5.59 10.58
N ARG A 78 4.27 6.88 10.22
CA ARG A 78 3.46 7.42 9.12
C ARG A 78 3.89 6.85 7.79
N VAL A 79 5.20 6.73 7.59
CA VAL A 79 5.77 6.23 6.34
C VAL A 79 5.48 4.74 6.22
N THR A 80 5.72 3.95 7.28
CA THR A 80 5.38 2.53 7.29
C THR A 80 3.89 2.29 7.06
N ARG A 81 3.01 3.08 7.69
CA ARG A 81 1.56 2.98 7.46
C ARG A 81 1.17 3.27 6.01
N ALA A 82 1.81 4.25 5.37
CA ALA A 82 1.58 4.55 3.96
C ALA A 82 2.05 3.39 3.06
N ILE A 83 3.20 2.79 3.34
CA ILE A 83 3.72 1.60 2.64
C ILE A 83 2.75 0.42 2.82
N CYS A 84 2.38 0.09 4.05
CA CYS A 84 1.45 -1.01 4.32
C CYS A 84 0.10 -0.81 3.61
N LEU A 85 -0.40 0.43 3.53
CA LEU A 85 -1.64 0.73 2.82
C LEU A 85 -1.55 0.39 1.33
N VAL A 86 -0.49 0.83 0.64
CA VAL A 86 -0.34 0.57 -0.80
C VAL A 86 -0.09 -0.90 -1.08
N CYS A 87 0.77 -1.56 -0.30
CA CYS A 87 1.06 -2.99 -0.45
C CYS A 87 -0.17 -3.87 -0.15
N ALA A 88 -0.96 -3.54 0.87
CA ALA A 88 -2.20 -4.26 1.17
C ALA A 88 -3.28 -4.02 0.10
N ALA A 89 -3.40 -2.79 -0.41
CA ALA A 89 -4.34 -2.49 -1.50
C ALA A 89 -3.94 -3.22 -2.80
N TYR A 90 -2.64 -3.35 -3.06
CA TYR A 90 -2.08 -4.11 -4.17
C TYR A 90 -2.43 -5.60 -4.04
N ALA A 91 -2.05 -6.24 -2.93
CA ALA A 91 -2.30 -7.65 -2.70
C ALA A 91 -3.80 -8.02 -2.57
N ALA A 92 -4.65 -7.06 -2.19
CA ALA A 92 -6.11 -7.22 -2.19
C ALA A 92 -6.76 -6.93 -3.55
N SER A 93 -5.98 -6.65 -4.60
CA SER A 93 -6.43 -6.35 -5.97
C SER A 93 -7.42 -5.17 -6.05
N VAL A 94 -7.30 -4.19 -5.16
CA VAL A 94 -8.16 -2.99 -5.12
C VAL A 94 -7.42 -1.69 -5.43
N LEU A 95 -6.10 -1.74 -5.65
CA LEU A 95 -5.26 -0.57 -5.89
C LEU A 95 -5.69 0.24 -7.13
N ASP A 96 -6.06 -0.42 -8.23
CA ASP A 96 -6.44 0.24 -9.49
C ASP A 96 -7.60 1.23 -9.31
N ASN A 97 -8.51 0.95 -8.37
CA ASN A 97 -9.64 1.83 -8.05
C ASN A 97 -9.21 3.24 -7.62
N ALA A 98 -8.01 3.39 -7.03
CA ALA A 98 -7.46 4.67 -6.63
C ALA A 98 -6.75 5.41 -7.79
N LEU A 99 -6.29 4.66 -8.80
CA LEU A 99 -5.48 5.18 -9.91
C LEU A 99 -6.33 5.61 -11.13
N GLY A 100 -7.66 5.54 -11.02
CA GLY A 100 -8.60 5.82 -12.10
C GLY A 100 -8.50 7.19 -12.78
N ARG A 101 -7.80 8.17 -12.20
CA ARG A 101 -7.56 9.50 -12.77
C ARG A 101 -6.23 9.63 -13.52
N LEU A 102 -5.34 8.64 -13.39
CA LEU A 102 -4.03 8.63 -14.03
C LEU A 102 -4.13 8.15 -15.48
N THR A 103 -3.15 8.54 -16.30
CA THR A 103 -2.96 8.02 -17.66
C THR A 103 -2.57 6.54 -17.61
N TYR A 104 -2.68 5.81 -18.73
CA TYR A 104 -2.29 4.41 -18.78
C TYR A 104 -0.82 4.20 -18.37
N GLU A 105 0.09 5.02 -18.90
CA GLU A 105 1.52 4.94 -18.59
C GLU A 105 1.81 5.20 -17.11
N ASP A 106 1.18 6.22 -16.52
CA ASP A 106 1.33 6.54 -15.10
C ASP A 106 0.78 5.43 -14.19
N ARG A 107 -0.27 4.72 -14.62
CA ARG A 107 -0.80 3.57 -13.87
C ARG A 107 0.17 2.41 -13.87
N GLU A 108 0.72 2.03 -15.03
CA GLU A 108 1.72 0.97 -15.10
C GLU A 108 2.95 1.32 -14.26
N ALA A 109 3.42 2.57 -14.33
CA ALA A 109 4.52 3.04 -13.49
C ALA A 109 4.20 2.98 -11.99
N ALA A 110 2.98 3.34 -11.58
CA ALA A 110 2.54 3.26 -10.19
C ALA A 110 2.47 1.81 -9.68
N PHE A 111 2.02 0.86 -10.51
CA PHE A 111 2.04 -0.57 -10.19
C PHE A 111 3.46 -1.11 -10.05
N GLN A 112 4.32 -0.82 -11.04
CA GLN A 112 5.73 -1.21 -11.01
C GLN A 112 6.44 -0.67 -9.76
N ARG A 113 6.17 0.58 -9.37
CA ARG A 113 6.69 1.15 -8.13
C ARG A 113 6.16 0.44 -6.89
N CYS A 114 4.87 0.08 -6.87
CA CYS A 114 4.29 -0.65 -5.74
C CYS A 114 4.95 -2.03 -5.58
N ASP A 115 5.28 -2.72 -6.68
CA ASP A 115 6.04 -3.97 -6.67
C ASP A 115 7.44 -3.78 -6.09
N GLU A 116 8.15 -2.74 -6.51
CA GLU A 116 9.50 -2.46 -5.99
C GLU A 116 9.47 -2.12 -4.49
N VAL A 117 8.49 -1.35 -4.04
CA VAL A 117 8.26 -1.06 -2.62
C VAL A 117 7.96 -2.34 -1.86
N LEU A 118 7.04 -3.18 -2.35
CA LEU A 118 6.70 -4.44 -1.69
C LEU A 118 7.92 -5.38 -1.60
N ALA A 119 8.71 -5.49 -2.68
CA ALA A 119 9.91 -6.31 -2.69
C ALA A 119 10.93 -5.84 -1.64
N GLU A 120 11.16 -4.53 -1.53
CA GLU A 120 12.11 -3.97 -0.55
C GLU A 120 11.64 -4.17 0.90
N PHE A 121 10.36 -3.88 1.19
CA PHE A 121 9.83 -3.93 2.56
C PHE A 121 9.31 -5.32 3.00
N SER A 122 9.33 -6.31 2.12
CA SER A 122 9.04 -7.72 2.45
C SER A 122 10.26 -8.50 2.97
N CYS A 123 11.45 -7.89 2.94
CA CYS A 123 12.70 -8.49 3.44
C CYS A 123 13.15 -7.83 4.73
N TRP A 124 13.42 -8.61 5.78
CA TRP A 124 14.02 -8.14 7.02
C TRP A 124 15.50 -8.55 7.13
N PRO A 125 16.42 -7.67 7.57
CA PRO A 125 16.22 -6.24 7.85
C PRO A 125 16.00 -5.42 6.57
N PHE A 126 15.28 -4.30 6.64
CA PHE A 126 15.05 -3.45 5.46
C PHE A 126 16.38 -2.97 4.86
N GLY A 127 16.51 -3.04 3.53
CA GLY A 127 17.76 -2.74 2.83
C GLY A 127 18.64 -3.95 2.58
N SER A 128 18.32 -5.12 3.13
CA SER A 128 19.09 -6.35 2.91
C SER A 128 18.87 -6.95 1.52
N GLY A 129 17.65 -6.80 0.96
CA GLY A 129 17.26 -7.36 -0.33
C GLY A 129 17.97 -6.73 -1.53
N SER A 130 18.41 -5.47 -1.42
CA SER A 130 19.07 -4.74 -2.49
C SER A 130 20.55 -5.12 -2.72
N GLY A 131 21.10 -6.03 -1.90
CA GLY A 131 22.43 -6.65 -2.07
C GLY A 131 22.40 -8.06 -2.66
N HIS A 132 21.28 -8.78 -2.57
CA HIS A 132 21.13 -10.13 -3.12
C HIS A 132 20.13 -10.11 -4.28
N GLY A 133 20.65 -9.78 -5.46
CA GLY A 133 19.89 -9.88 -6.70
C GLY A 133 19.32 -11.28 -6.88
N THR A 134 18.03 -11.46 -6.57
CA THR A 134 17.28 -12.63 -6.97
C THR A 134 17.26 -12.66 -8.50
N ALA A 135 17.81 -13.73 -9.06
CA ALA A 135 18.03 -13.92 -10.49
C ALA A 135 16.73 -14.06 -11.32
N SER A 136 15.57 -13.68 -10.78
CA SER A 136 14.27 -13.78 -11.44
C SER A 136 13.90 -12.52 -12.25
N GLY A 137 14.42 -11.34 -11.89
CA GLY A 137 14.10 -10.07 -12.58
C GLY A 137 15.05 -9.66 -13.71
N ARG A 138 16.24 -10.28 -13.83
CA ARG A 138 17.29 -9.83 -14.77
C ARG A 138 16.98 -9.97 -16.26
N ARG A 139 15.84 -10.56 -16.64
CA ARG A 139 15.53 -10.81 -18.07
C ARG A 139 14.87 -9.63 -18.80
N ARG A 140 14.43 -8.57 -18.13
CA ARG A 140 13.84 -7.39 -18.81
C ARG A 140 14.73 -6.13 -18.84
N GLU A 141 15.76 -6.05 -18.02
CA GLU A 141 16.67 -4.88 -17.96
C GLU A 141 17.89 -4.97 -18.92
N ALA A 142 17.83 -5.81 -19.96
CA ALA A 142 18.97 -6.09 -20.84
C ALA A 142 18.74 -5.61 -22.28
N THR A 143 18.12 -4.43 -22.49
CA THR A 143 18.12 -3.77 -23.81
C THR A 143 17.87 -2.26 -23.76
N ARG A 144 18.49 -1.52 -22.84
CA ARG A 144 18.60 -0.05 -22.96
C ARG A 144 19.97 0.43 -22.50
N ILE A 145 21.00 -0.01 -23.22
CA ILE A 145 22.29 0.69 -23.23
C ILE A 145 22.16 1.83 -24.26
N ALA A 146 22.51 3.04 -23.82
CA ALA A 146 22.60 4.28 -24.59
C ALA A 146 21.31 5.11 -24.72
N MET A 147 21.07 5.98 -23.74
CA MET A 147 20.92 7.42 -23.97
C MET A 147 20.86 8.14 -22.63
N GLY A 148 21.70 9.16 -22.46
CA GLY A 148 21.72 9.99 -21.25
C GLY A 148 20.34 10.58 -20.98
N SER A 149 19.72 10.15 -19.89
CA SER A 149 18.63 10.86 -19.24
C SER A 149 18.80 10.65 -17.74
N THR A 150 18.89 11.76 -17.01
CA THR A 150 18.86 11.84 -15.55
C THR A 150 17.46 11.51 -15.05
N VAL A 151 17.01 10.28 -15.26
CA VAL A 151 15.85 9.74 -14.55
C VAL A 151 16.39 9.33 -13.18
N PRO A 152 15.94 9.93 -12.07
CA PRO A 152 16.26 9.42 -10.74
C PRO A 152 15.81 7.95 -10.75
N SER A 153 16.77 7.04 -10.65
CA SER A 153 16.48 5.60 -10.67
C SER A 153 15.39 5.35 -9.61
N GLY A 154 14.36 4.55 -9.89
CA GLY A 154 13.32 4.20 -8.90
C GLY A 154 13.92 3.78 -7.55
N ARG A 155 15.13 3.20 -7.61
CA ARG A 155 16.02 2.94 -6.47
C ARG A 155 16.28 4.14 -5.54
N GLU A 156 16.53 5.35 -6.04
CA GLU A 156 16.76 6.55 -5.21
C GLU A 156 15.53 6.93 -4.40
N SER A 157 14.34 6.81 -5.01
CA SER A 157 13.09 7.09 -4.33
C SER A 157 12.74 6.05 -3.25
N ILE A 158 13.10 4.79 -3.47
CA ILE A 158 12.95 3.70 -2.49
C ILE A 158 13.96 3.86 -1.34
N LEU A 159 15.19 4.27 -1.65
CA LEU A 159 16.18 4.61 -0.62
C LEU A 159 15.69 5.74 0.29
N GLY A 160 14.98 6.73 -0.26
CA GLY A 160 14.31 7.77 0.51
C GLY A 160 13.25 7.22 1.48
N LEU A 161 12.38 6.33 1.00
CA LEU A 161 11.40 5.63 1.85
C LEU A 161 12.09 4.85 2.96
N LEU A 162 13.15 4.12 2.63
CA LEU A 162 13.90 3.30 3.56
C LEU A 162 14.59 4.13 4.65
N GLN A 163 15.15 5.29 4.30
CA GLN A 163 15.75 6.21 5.26
C GLN A 163 14.70 6.74 6.25
N GLU A 164 13.52 7.11 5.78
CA GLU A 164 12.46 7.61 6.66
C GLU A 164 11.86 6.49 7.52
N VAL A 165 11.69 5.28 7.00
CA VAL A 165 11.27 4.12 7.80
C VAL A 165 12.31 3.81 8.89
N LYS A 166 13.61 3.88 8.59
CA LYS A 166 14.67 3.70 9.58
C LYS A 166 14.65 4.76 10.68
N ARG A 167 14.15 5.97 10.40
CA ARG A 167 13.94 7.01 11.42
C ARG A 167 12.74 6.73 12.31
N GLU A 168 11.76 5.95 11.82
CA GLU A 168 10.58 5.53 12.59
C GLU A 168 10.84 4.30 13.48
N MET A 169 11.96 3.59 13.27
CA MET A 169 12.34 2.38 14.02
C MET A 169 13.03 2.70 15.34
N ASN A 170 12.79 1.88 16.36
CA ASN A 170 13.44 2.00 17.68
C ASN A 170 14.76 1.21 17.75
N GLY A 171 15.65 1.43 16.78
CA GLY A 171 16.94 0.70 16.66
C GLY A 171 16.93 -0.37 15.57
N ASP A 172 18.04 -1.09 15.45
CA ASP A 172 18.28 -2.03 14.35
C ASP A 172 17.51 -3.37 14.48
N GLU A 173 17.11 -3.74 15.70
CA GLU A 173 16.36 -4.97 16.01
C GLU A 173 14.91 -4.66 16.45
N ASP A 174 14.20 -3.86 15.66
CA ASP A 174 12.79 -3.56 15.95
C ASP A 174 11.87 -4.72 15.53
N LEU A 175 11.55 -5.59 16.50
CA LEU A 175 10.65 -6.74 16.32
C LEU A 175 9.28 -6.36 15.76
N GLY A 176 8.83 -5.12 15.99
CA GLY A 176 7.56 -4.63 15.43
C GLY A 176 7.63 -4.49 13.92
N PHE A 177 8.74 -3.99 13.40
CA PHE A 177 8.96 -3.84 11.96
C PHE A 177 9.35 -5.15 11.30
N GLU A 178 10.04 -6.06 12.01
CA GLU A 178 10.24 -7.45 11.55
C GLU A 178 8.89 -8.15 11.31
N LEU A 179 7.94 -8.02 12.25
CA LEU A 179 6.60 -8.56 12.08
C LEU A 179 5.88 -7.96 10.88
N VAL A 180 5.99 -6.64 10.67
CA VAL A 180 5.41 -5.97 9.49
C VAL A 180 6.01 -6.52 8.20
N ALA A 181 7.34 -6.69 8.14
CA ALA A 181 8.02 -7.27 6.98
C ALA A 181 7.51 -8.69 6.69
N GLY A 182 7.35 -9.53 7.72
CA GLY A 182 6.79 -10.88 7.58
C GLY A 182 5.34 -10.89 7.06
N VAL A 183 4.51 -9.92 7.47
CA VAL A 183 3.16 -9.77 6.89
C VAL A 183 3.22 -9.36 5.42
N LEU A 184 4.11 -8.41 5.06
CA LEU A 184 4.32 -8.00 3.67
C LEU A 184 4.85 -9.16 2.80
N GLU A 185 5.69 -10.03 3.36
CA GLU A 185 6.14 -11.27 2.69
C GLU A 185 4.98 -12.25 2.42
N VAL A 186 4.00 -12.34 3.32
CA VAL A 186 2.78 -13.12 3.05
C VAL A 186 1.98 -12.47 1.93
N LEU A 187 1.83 -11.14 1.96
CA LEU A 187 1.09 -10.39 0.94
C LEU A 187 1.71 -10.54 -0.46
N SER A 188 3.04 -10.55 -0.58
CA SER A 188 3.73 -10.72 -1.87
C SER A 188 3.56 -12.11 -2.49
N LYS A 189 3.06 -13.08 -1.71
CA LYS A 189 2.80 -14.46 -2.16
C LYS A 189 1.31 -14.73 -2.37
N LEU A 190 0.41 -13.77 -2.12
CA LEU A 190 -1.03 -13.99 -2.24
C LEU A 190 -1.50 -14.25 -3.68
N ASP A 191 -0.75 -13.81 -4.69
CA ASP A 191 -1.03 -14.10 -6.10
C ASP A 191 -1.09 -15.62 -6.39
N SER A 192 -0.49 -16.47 -5.56
CA SER A 192 -0.57 -17.93 -5.73
C SER A 192 -1.93 -18.54 -5.33
N LEU A 193 -2.85 -17.74 -4.76
CA LEU A 193 -4.14 -18.20 -4.27
C LEU A 193 -5.33 -17.80 -5.18
N LEU A 194 -5.12 -16.86 -6.10
CA LEU A 194 -6.12 -16.37 -7.05
C LEU A 194 -6.00 -17.12 -8.39
#